data_AF-A0A7S4GM28-F1
#
_entry.id   AF-A0A7S4GM28-F1
#
_cell.length_a   1.000
_cell.length_b   1.000
_cell.length_c   1.000
_cell.angle_alpha   90.00
_cell.angle_beta   90.00
_cell.angle_gamma   90.00
#
_symmetry.space_group_name_H-M   'P 1'
#
loop_
_entity.id
_entity.type
_entity.pdbx_description
1 polymer ?
#
loop_
_entity_poly.entity_id
_entity_poly.type
_entity_poly.pdbx_seq_one_letter_code
_entity_poly.pdbx_strand_id
1 'polypeptide(L)'
;MVADEDLKPGMCRNVDVDKRLTVPTRTYLRFLVTATDVIHSFSVPSLGIKMDGTPGRVGRINCFIQREGVFYGQCSELCGSLHGFMPICIEAVSPEVYAAHAKKWYKD
;
A
#
# COMPACT_ATOMS: atom_id res chain seq x y z
N MET A 1 2.39 -4.69 -9.60
CA MET A 1 2.61 -3.57 -10.54
C MET A 1 1.87 -3.90 -11.82
N VAL A 2 1.16 -2.94 -12.41
CA VAL A 2 0.57 -3.14 -13.74
C VAL A 2 1.70 -3.15 -14.77
N ALA A 3 1.73 -4.15 -15.66
CA ALA A 3 2.72 -4.26 -16.72
C ALA A 3 2.54 -3.13 -17.75
N ASP A 4 3.63 -2.75 -18.44
CA ASP A 4 3.61 -1.61 -19.36
C ASP A 4 2.62 -1.82 -20.51
N GLU A 5 2.42 -3.06 -20.95
CA GLU A 5 1.47 -3.44 -22.00
C GLU A 5 0.00 -3.30 -21.56
N ASP A 6 -0.26 -3.40 -20.25
CA ASP A 6 -1.59 -3.33 -19.65
C ASP A 6 -1.96 -1.93 -19.14
N LEU A 7 -1.06 -0.95 -19.27
CA LEU A 7 -1.30 0.42 -18.85
C LEU A 7 -2.39 1.09 -19.69
N LYS A 8 -3.41 1.60 -19.00
CA LYS A 8 -4.49 2.38 -19.62
C LYS A 8 -4.16 3.88 -19.59
N PRO A 9 -4.71 4.69 -20.51
CA PRO A 9 -4.56 6.14 -20.46
C PRO A 9 -4.93 6.69 -19.08
N GLY A 10 -4.03 7.48 -18.48
CA GLY A 10 -4.18 8.04 -17.13
C GLY A 10 -3.55 7.23 -16.00
N MET A 11 -3.07 6.01 -16.28
CA MET A 11 -2.28 5.22 -15.32
C MET A 11 -0.81 5.67 -15.30
N CYS A 12 -0.19 5.58 -14.14
CA CYS A 12 1.20 5.94 -13.92
C CYS A 12 2.09 4.69 -14.00
N ARG A 13 3.03 4.71 -14.95
CA ARG A 13 4.04 3.65 -15.14
C ARG A 13 4.79 3.36 -13.84
N ASN A 14 5.08 2.08 -13.57
CA ASN A 14 5.80 1.55 -12.40
C ASN A 14 5.16 1.75 -11.00
N VAL A 15 4.16 2.62 -10.84
CA VAL A 15 3.58 2.92 -9.52
C VAL A 15 2.13 2.46 -9.39
N ASP A 16 1.40 2.29 -10.50
CA ASP A 16 0.08 1.71 -10.45
C ASP A 16 0.11 0.19 -10.20
N VAL A 17 -0.93 -0.27 -9.51
CA VAL A 17 -1.16 -1.67 -9.15
C VAL A 17 -2.54 -2.10 -9.62
N ASP A 18 -2.69 -3.41 -9.83
CA ASP A 18 -3.96 -4.05 -10.18
C ASP A 18 -4.99 -3.95 -9.05
N LYS A 19 -4.54 -4.06 -7.79
CA LYS A 19 -5.38 -3.95 -6.59
C LYS A 19 -4.75 -3.00 -5.58
N ARG A 20 -5.45 -1.90 -5.32
CA ARG A 20 -5.05 -0.90 -4.32
C ARG A 20 -5.44 -1.37 -2.93
N LEU A 21 -4.67 -0.94 -1.93
CA LEU A 21 -5.02 -1.11 -0.53
C LEU A 21 -6.02 -0.01 -0.13
N THR A 22 -7.30 -0.36 -0.11
CA THR A 22 -8.38 0.57 0.26
C THR A 22 -8.45 0.73 1.77
N VAL A 23 -8.46 1.96 2.28
CA VAL A 23 -8.52 2.28 3.72
C VAL A 23 -9.48 3.44 4.00
N PRO A 24 -10.07 3.53 5.21
CA PRO A 24 -10.91 4.66 5.57
C PRO A 24 -10.08 5.90 5.93
N THR A 25 -10.57 7.07 5.53
CA THR A 25 -10.07 8.37 6.03
C THR A 25 -10.57 8.65 7.46
N ARG A 26 -9.93 9.62 8.12
CA ARG A 26 -10.29 10.11 9.47
C ARG A 26 -10.39 9.03 10.54
N THR A 27 -9.65 7.95 10.36
CA THR A 27 -9.62 6.79 11.24
C THR A 27 -8.17 6.49 11.59
N TYR A 28 -7.90 6.15 12.85
CA TYR A 28 -6.57 5.72 13.26
C TYR A 28 -6.31 4.31 12.72
N LEU A 29 -5.37 4.21 11.78
CA LEU A 29 -4.96 2.96 11.16
C LEU A 29 -3.69 2.45 11.83
N ARG A 30 -3.57 1.14 11.97
CA ARG A 30 -2.35 0.45 12.36
C ARG A 30 -1.99 -0.57 11.29
N PHE A 31 -0.86 -0.36 10.64
CA PHE A 31 -0.29 -1.34 9.73
C PHE A 31 0.66 -2.25 10.50
N LEU A 32 0.50 -3.56 10.31
CA LEU A 32 1.45 -4.58 10.74
C LEU A 32 2.24 -5.03 9.52
N VAL A 33 3.56 -4.87 9.57
CA VAL A 33 4.45 -5.10 8.43
C VAL A 33 5.45 -6.19 8.80
N THR A 34 5.56 -7.20 7.95
CA THR A 34 6.54 -8.30 8.03
C THR A 34 6.91 -8.70 6.61
N ALA A 35 7.94 -9.50 6.45
CA ALA A 35 8.26 -10.15 5.19
C ALA A 35 8.27 -11.68 5.34
N THR A 36 8.18 -12.38 4.22
CA THR A 36 8.16 -13.86 4.15
C THR A 36 9.44 -14.44 3.57
N ASP A 37 10.26 -13.65 2.90
CA ASP A 37 11.46 -14.06 2.18
C ASP A 37 12.71 -13.27 2.64
N VAL A 38 12.96 -12.09 2.08
CA VAL A 38 14.06 -11.20 2.40
C VAL A 38 13.54 -9.93 3.06
N ILE A 39 14.43 -8.98 3.37
CA ILE A 39 14.00 -7.70 3.91
C ILE A 39 13.38 -6.86 2.79
N HIS A 40 12.22 -6.28 3.07
CA HIS A 40 11.56 -5.26 2.24
C HIS A 40 11.27 -4.03 3.09
N SER A 41 10.74 -2.95 2.51
CA SER A 41 10.29 -1.79 3.28
C SER A 41 8.97 -1.26 2.75
N PHE A 42 7.94 -1.24 3.61
CA PHE A 42 6.64 -0.66 3.31
C PHE A 42 6.71 0.85 3.47
N SER A 43 6.84 1.58 2.35
CA SER A 43 7.00 3.03 2.35
C SER A 43 5.97 3.74 1.48
N VAL A 44 5.30 4.74 2.06
CA VAL A 44 4.36 5.65 1.38
C VAL A 44 4.72 7.08 1.83
N PRO A 45 5.58 7.80 1.08
CA PRO A 45 6.18 9.06 1.52
C PRO A 45 5.15 10.16 1.87
N SER A 46 4.08 10.29 1.07
CA SER A 46 3.03 11.29 1.29
C SER A 46 2.23 11.09 2.58
N LEU A 47 2.29 9.89 3.18
CA LEU A 47 1.68 9.55 4.46
C LEU A 47 2.70 9.50 5.61
N GLY A 48 3.98 9.78 5.33
CA GLY A 48 5.06 9.66 6.31
C GLY A 48 5.30 8.23 6.79
N ILE A 49 4.89 7.23 6.00
CA ILE A 49 5.03 5.82 6.36
C ILE A 49 6.34 5.29 5.78
N LYS A 50 7.19 4.72 6.65
CA LYS A 50 8.29 3.83 6.28
C LYS A 50 8.51 2.83 7.40
N MET A 51 8.36 1.54 7.10
CA MET A 51 8.58 0.46 8.06
C MET A 51 9.16 -0.75 7.34
N ASP A 52 10.29 -1.24 7.83
CA ASP A 52 10.92 -2.42 7.24
C ASP A 52 10.13 -3.69 7.58
N GLY A 53 9.88 -4.49 6.55
CA GLY A 53 9.37 -5.84 6.68
C GLY A 53 10.55 -6.79 6.82
N THR A 54 10.84 -7.22 8.04
CA THR A 54 11.92 -8.17 8.33
C THR A 54 11.33 -9.56 8.56
N PRO A 55 11.80 -10.62 7.90
CA PRO A 55 11.37 -11.99 8.18
C PRO A 55 11.54 -12.34 9.66
N GLY A 56 10.49 -12.90 10.27
CA GLY A 56 10.49 -13.25 11.69
C GLY A 56 10.19 -12.10 12.66
N ARG A 57 9.90 -10.88 12.18
CA ARG A 57 9.53 -9.73 13.02
C ARG A 57 8.34 -8.97 12.44
N VAL A 58 7.32 -8.78 13.27
CA VAL A 58 6.17 -7.92 12.94
C VAL A 58 6.43 -6.49 13.41
N GLY A 59 6.74 -5.60 12.48
CA GLY A 59 6.78 -4.15 12.67
C GLY A 59 5.37 -3.56 12.75
N ARG A 60 5.22 -2.43 13.45
CA ARG A 60 3.95 -1.71 13.57
C ARG A 60 4.14 -0.23 13.28
N ILE A 61 3.27 0.35 12.46
CA ILE A 61 3.24 1.79 12.20
C ILE A 61 1.79 2.28 12.20
N ASN A 62 1.54 3.41 12.84
CA ASN A 62 0.21 4.01 12.87
C ASN A 62 0.14 5.16 11.87
N CYS A 63 -1.03 5.38 11.28
CA CYS A 63 -1.28 6.48 10.37
C CYS A 63 -2.68 7.05 10.59
N PHE A 64 -2.86 8.34 10.35
CA PHE A 64 -4.16 9.00 10.32
C PHE A 64 -4.28 9.82 9.03
N ILE A 65 -5.11 9.35 8.09
CA ILE A 65 -5.24 9.95 6.77
C ILE A 65 -6.38 10.98 6.78
N GLN A 66 -6.06 12.25 6.52
CA GLN A 66 -7.00 13.36 6.67
C GLN A 66 -7.89 13.62 5.45
N ARG A 67 -7.45 13.21 4.25
CA ARG A 67 -8.12 13.47 2.98
C ARG A 67 -8.25 12.20 2.15
N GLU A 68 -9.31 12.14 1.35
CA GLU A 68 -9.48 11.08 0.37
C GLU A 68 -8.48 11.25 -0.78
N GLY A 69 -8.18 10.15 -1.45
CA GLY A 69 -7.29 10.12 -2.61
C GLY A 69 -6.40 8.89 -2.65
N VAL A 70 -5.48 8.90 -3.62
CA VAL A 70 -4.56 7.80 -3.88
C VAL A 70 -3.14 8.22 -3.51
N PHE A 71 -2.49 7.40 -2.70
CA PHE A 71 -1.14 7.64 -2.18
C PHE A 71 -0.21 6.52 -2.65
N TYR A 72 0.82 6.91 -3.40
CA TYR A 72 1.78 5.97 -3.97
C TYR A 72 3.01 5.83 -3.10
N GLY A 73 3.62 4.65 -3.19
CA GLY A 73 4.82 4.25 -2.49
C GLY A 73 5.59 3.21 -3.28
N GLN A 74 6.82 2.94 -2.83
CA GLN A 74 7.68 1.89 -3.40
C GLN A 74 8.46 1.20 -2.29
N CYS A 75 8.92 -0.02 -2.57
CA CYS A 75 9.87 -0.69 -1.68
C CYS A 75 11.12 0.19 -1.52
N SER A 76 11.53 0.41 -0.27
CA SER A 76 12.67 1.26 0.09
C SER A 76 13.82 0.50 0.74
N GLU A 77 13.90 -0.82 0.51
CA GLU A 77 14.98 -1.71 0.95
C GLU A 77 15.33 -2.70 -0.17
N LEU A 78 16.63 -2.85 -0.50
CA LEU A 78 17.06 -3.67 -1.63
C LEU A 78 16.69 -5.14 -1.42
N CYS A 79 15.78 -5.64 -2.25
CA CYS A 79 15.18 -6.97 -2.09
C CYS A 79 15.40 -7.92 -3.29
N GLY A 80 16.23 -7.55 -4.26
CA GLY A 80 16.59 -8.37 -5.42
C GLY A 80 16.29 -7.71 -6.77
N SER A 81 16.27 -8.51 -7.84
CA SER A 81 16.21 -8.00 -9.22
C SER A 81 14.96 -7.18 -9.56
N LEU A 82 13.84 -7.46 -8.89
CA LEU A 82 12.57 -6.75 -9.11
C LEU A 82 12.28 -5.67 -8.07
N HIS A 83 13.30 -5.24 -7.31
CA HIS A 83 13.15 -4.26 -6.22
C HIS A 83 12.43 -2.97 -6.64
N GLY A 84 12.71 -2.45 -7.85
CA GLY A 84 12.06 -1.24 -8.37
C GLY A 84 10.62 -1.43 -8.87
N PHE A 85 10.12 -2.66 -8.95
CA PHE A 85 8.86 -3.03 -9.62
C PHE A 85 7.80 -3.58 -8.65
N MET A 86 7.93 -3.27 -7.37
CA MET A 86 6.97 -3.64 -6.32
C MET A 86 6.39 -2.39 -5.62
N PRO A 87 5.55 -1.60 -6.32
CA PRO A 87 4.95 -0.39 -5.77
C PRO A 87 3.85 -0.71 -4.74
N ILE A 88 3.54 0.31 -3.95
CA ILE A 88 2.46 0.33 -2.96
C ILE A 88 1.48 1.41 -3.41
N CYS A 89 0.19 1.11 -3.38
CA CYS A 89 -0.85 2.08 -3.68
C CYS A 89 -1.94 1.99 -2.62
N ILE A 90 -2.10 3.05 -1.83
CA ILE A 90 -3.14 3.18 -0.81
C ILE A 90 -4.23 4.09 -1.36
N GLU A 91 -5.46 3.60 -1.37
CA GLU A 91 -6.64 4.40 -1.71
C GLU A 91 -7.40 4.73 -0.43
N ALA A 92 -7.37 6.00 -0.02
CA ALA A 92 -8.14 6.45 1.13
C ALA A 92 -9.51 6.96 0.68
N VAL A 93 -10.57 6.37 1.23
CA VAL A 93 -11.97 6.66 0.90
C VAL A 93 -12.75 7.07 2.14
N SER A 94 -13.99 7.53 1.97
CA SER A 94 -14.88 7.79 3.10
C SER A 94 -15.12 6.50 3.91
N PRO A 95 -15.35 6.58 5.24
CA PRO A 95 -15.66 5.40 6.06
C PRO A 95 -16.82 4.57 5.54
N GLU A 96 -17.84 5.21 4.94
CA GLU A 96 -19.01 4.54 4.36
C GLU A 96 -18.64 3.73 3.11
N VAL A 97 -17.83 4.31 2.22
CA VAL A 97 -17.32 3.63 1.02
C VAL A 97 -16.40 2.47 1.43
N TYR A 98 -15.53 2.68 2.43
CA TYR A 98 -14.69 1.61 2.97
C TYR A 98 -15.54 0.48 3.56
N ALA A 99 -16.59 0.78 4.32
CA ALA A 99 -17.46 -0.24 4.88
C ALA A 99 -18.16 -1.07 3.80
N ALA A 100 -18.62 -0.45 2.71
CA ALA A 100 -19.18 -1.15 1.56
C ALA A 100 -18.12 -2.02 0.84
N HIS A 101 -16.91 -1.48 0.66
CA HIS A 101 -15.77 -2.21 0.08
C HIS A 101 -15.40 -3.43 0.93
N ALA A 102 -15.27 -3.26 2.25
CA ALA A 102 -14.95 -4.32 3.20
C ALA A 102 -16.03 -5.42 3.20
N LYS A 103 -17.32 -5.05 3.17
CA LYS A 103 -18.41 -6.04 3.03
C LYS A 103 -18.34 -6.83 1.73
N LYS A 104 -17.79 -6.25 0.65
CA LYS A 104 -17.65 -6.94 -0.64
C LYS A 104 -16.47 -7.91 -0.65
N TRP A 105 -15.34 -7.53 -0.05
CA TRP A 105 -14.05 -8.22 -0.26
C TRP A 105 -13.46 -8.91 0.98
N TYR A 106 -13.83 -8.49 2.18
CA TYR A 106 -13.27 -8.96 3.46
C TYR A 106 -14.31 -9.66 4.33
N LYS A 107 -15.19 -10.46 3.70
CA LYS A 107 -16.07 -11.33 4.46
C LYS A 107 -15.24 -12.46 5.07
N ASP A 108 -15.50 -12.75 6.34
CA ASP A 108 -15.28 -14.08 6.90
C ASP A 108 -16.20 -15.09 6.18
#